data_AF-A0A2E0BS35-F1
#
_entry.id   AF-A0A2E0BS35-F1
#
_cell.length_a   1.000
_cell.length_b   1.000
_cell.length_c   1.000
_cell.angle_alpha   90.00
_cell.angle_beta   90.00
_cell.angle_gamma   90.00
#
_symmetry.space_group_name_H-M   'P 1'
#
loop_
_entity.id
_entity.type
_entity.pdbx_description
1 polymer ?
#
loop_
_entity_poly.entity_id
_entity_poly.type
_entity_poly.pdbx_seq_one_letter_code
_entity_poly.pdbx_strand_id
1 'polypeptide(L)'
;IIVFSSWEEHGGGSVGYLGKFIYEKFNVKQALISDITWVTEGVRHGDGCVISIRDRGIPRRSFVNKILNIAQNNNLKFQLEVESSGGSDGNELQNSPFPWDWCFIGAPEDNVHSPNEKVNIKDIESMTNIYKQLMDKL
;
A
#
# COMPACT_ATOMS: atom_id res chain seq x y z
N ILE A 1 -14.48 1.15 0.59
CA ILE A 1 -14.76 0.49 -0.71
C ILE A 1 -13.57 -0.43 -0.98
N ILE A 2 -13.80 -1.67 -1.41
CA ILE A 2 -12.72 -2.60 -1.80
C ILE A 2 -12.74 -2.68 -3.33
N VAL A 3 -11.57 -2.60 -3.95
CA VAL A 3 -11.38 -2.60 -5.40
C VAL A 3 -10.40 -3.70 -5.75
N PHE A 4 -10.76 -4.52 -6.74
CA PHE A 4 -9.83 -5.46 -7.36
C PHE A 4 -9.45 -4.88 -8.72
N SER A 5 -8.20 -4.46 -8.86
CA SER A 5 -7.64 -3.88 -10.08
C SER A 5 -7.15 -4.98 -11.03
N SER A 6 -6.66 -4.57 -12.19
CA SER A 6 -6.09 -5.43 -13.22
C SER A 6 -4.97 -4.70 -13.96
N TRP A 7 -4.05 -5.49 -14.53
CA TRP A 7 -2.90 -5.04 -15.32
C TRP A 7 -1.82 -4.25 -14.57
N GLU A 8 -1.85 -4.17 -13.23
CA GLU A 8 -0.81 -3.51 -12.42
C GLU A 8 0.60 -3.93 -12.90
N GLU A 9 0.83 -5.25 -12.96
CA GLU A 9 2.06 -5.91 -13.43
C GLU A 9 2.45 -5.65 -14.89
N HIS A 10 1.55 -5.05 -15.68
CA HIS A 10 1.75 -4.79 -17.10
C HIS A 10 1.32 -3.38 -17.52
N GLY A 11 1.62 -2.40 -16.67
CA GLY A 11 1.46 -0.97 -17.00
C GLY A 11 0.13 -0.34 -16.61
N GLY A 12 -0.74 -1.09 -15.92
CA GLY A 12 -2.00 -0.62 -15.35
C GLY A 12 -3.10 -0.38 -16.38
N GLY A 13 -3.95 0.60 -16.10
CA GLY A 13 -5.04 1.05 -16.98
C GLY A 13 -6.43 0.70 -16.47
N SER A 14 -6.53 -0.11 -15.41
CA SER A 14 -7.81 -0.31 -14.71
C SER A 14 -8.08 0.78 -13.68
N VAL A 15 -7.04 1.18 -12.94
CA VAL A 15 -7.16 2.08 -11.79
C VAL A 15 -7.59 3.49 -12.20
N GLY A 16 -7.22 3.96 -13.39
CA GLY A 16 -7.62 5.27 -13.89
C GLY A 16 -9.14 5.43 -13.97
N TYR A 17 -9.85 4.47 -14.59
CA TYR A 17 -11.32 4.55 -14.69
C TYR A 17 -12.02 4.15 -13.39
N LEU A 18 -11.44 3.23 -12.59
CA LEU A 18 -11.97 2.87 -11.28
C LEU A 18 -11.89 4.07 -10.31
N GLY A 19 -10.72 4.72 -10.26
CA GLY A 19 -10.49 5.93 -9.47
C GLY A 19 -11.41 7.07 -9.88
N LYS A 20 -11.61 7.29 -11.19
CA LYS A 20 -12.62 8.23 -11.69
C LYS A 20 -14.01 7.94 -11.13
N PHE A 21 -14.49 6.71 -11.33
CA PHE A 21 -15.82 6.31 -10.89
C PHE A 21 -15.99 6.50 -9.39
N ILE A 22 -15.00 6.06 -8.60
CA ILE A 22 -15.06 6.13 -7.14
C ILE A 22 -15.09 7.58 -6.66
N TYR A 23 -14.23 8.44 -7.21
CA TYR A 23 -14.19 9.85 -6.86
C TYR A 23 -15.50 10.56 -7.23
N GLU A 24 -15.97 10.41 -8.48
CA GLU A 24 -17.18 11.08 -8.96
C GLU A 24 -18.46 10.61 -8.28
N LYS A 25 -18.53 9.33 -7.88
CA LYS A 25 -19.75 8.75 -7.26
C LYS A 25 -19.77 8.84 -5.74
N PHE A 26 -18.62 8.69 -5.09
CA PHE A 26 -18.55 8.57 -3.63
C PHE A 26 -17.71 9.66 -2.97
N ASN A 27 -17.07 10.54 -3.75
CA ASN A 27 -16.16 11.58 -3.27
C ASN A 27 -15.03 11.02 -2.37
N VAL A 28 -14.68 9.74 -2.57
CA VAL A 28 -13.54 9.09 -1.92
C VAL A 28 -12.28 9.48 -2.68
N LYS A 29 -11.26 9.88 -1.94
CA LYS A 29 -9.97 10.35 -2.46
C LYS A 29 -8.78 9.87 -1.63
N GLN A 30 -8.99 8.87 -0.79
CA GLN A 30 -7.95 8.24 0.03
C GLN A 30 -7.92 6.76 -0.32
N ALA A 31 -6.74 6.27 -0.68
CA ALA A 31 -6.50 4.90 -1.09
C ALA A 31 -5.40 4.28 -0.24
N LEU A 32 -5.56 3.00 0.06
CA LEU A 32 -4.52 2.14 0.60
C LEU A 32 -4.24 1.10 -0.48
N ILE A 33 -2.97 0.96 -0.87
CA ILE A 33 -2.58 -0.01 -1.91
C ILE A 33 -2.17 -1.30 -1.21
N SER A 34 -3.05 -2.30 -1.32
CA SER A 34 -2.92 -3.60 -0.68
C SER A 34 -2.24 -4.57 -1.62
N ASP A 35 -0.93 -4.57 -1.54
CA ASP A 35 -0.05 -5.33 -2.41
C ASP A 35 1.15 -5.86 -1.59
N ILE A 36 2.07 -6.62 -2.18
CA ILE A 36 3.19 -7.27 -1.49
C ILE A 36 4.50 -6.58 -1.88
N THR A 37 5.41 -6.42 -0.92
CA THR A 37 6.72 -5.76 -1.14
C THR A 37 7.87 -6.71 -0.82
N TRP A 38 9.10 -6.21 -0.83
CA TRP A 38 10.31 -7.02 -0.80
C TRP A 38 10.94 -7.07 0.58
N VAL A 39 11.51 -8.22 0.92
CA VAL A 39 12.50 -8.29 1.99
C VAL A 39 13.79 -7.60 1.53
N THR A 40 14.32 -6.73 2.39
CA THR A 40 15.59 -6.02 2.20
C THR A 40 16.42 -6.06 3.49
N GLU A 41 17.59 -5.40 3.52
CA GLU A 41 18.36 -5.31 4.77
C GLU A 41 17.58 -4.56 5.88
N GLY A 42 16.75 -3.58 5.48
CA GLY A 42 15.93 -2.74 6.35
C GLY A 42 14.50 -3.23 6.56
N VAL A 43 14.01 -4.15 5.73
CA VAL A 43 12.67 -4.75 5.81
C VAL A 43 12.82 -6.27 5.91
N ARG A 44 12.49 -6.87 7.05
CA ARG A 44 12.75 -8.29 7.33
C ARG A 44 11.48 -9.08 7.58
N HIS A 45 11.55 -10.38 7.34
CA HIS A 45 10.46 -11.29 7.65
C HIS A 45 10.14 -11.35 9.15
N GLY A 46 8.85 -11.35 9.47
CA GLY A 46 8.32 -11.47 10.83
C GLY A 46 8.40 -10.18 11.65
N ASP A 47 8.93 -9.11 11.05
CA ASP A 47 9.03 -7.78 11.68
C ASP A 47 7.82 -6.89 11.44
N GLY A 48 6.77 -7.44 10.83
CA GLY A 48 5.48 -6.80 10.64
C GLY A 48 5.28 -6.36 9.20
N CYS A 49 4.03 -6.03 8.87
CA CYS A 49 3.67 -5.45 7.60
C CYS A 49 4.37 -4.12 7.38
N VAL A 50 4.68 -3.83 6.13
CA VAL A 50 5.38 -2.65 5.68
C VAL A 50 4.38 -1.54 5.40
N ILE A 51 4.70 -0.33 5.86
CA ILE A 51 4.07 0.91 5.39
C ILE A 51 5.13 1.64 4.57
N SER A 52 4.89 1.75 3.26
CA SER A 52 5.82 2.42 2.37
C SER A 52 5.70 3.94 2.51
N ILE A 53 6.81 4.57 2.87
CA ILE A 53 6.92 6.04 2.87
C ILE A 53 7.01 6.55 1.44
N ARG A 54 7.70 5.79 0.57
CA ARG A 54 7.85 6.05 -0.86
C ARG A 54 8.47 4.85 -1.57
N ASP A 55 8.21 4.79 -2.87
CA ASP A 55 8.88 3.97 -3.86
C ASP A 55 9.38 4.91 -4.99
N ARG A 56 9.16 4.56 -6.27
CA ARG A 56 9.31 5.50 -7.39
C ARG A 56 8.37 6.70 -7.26
N GLY A 57 7.15 6.48 -6.78
CA GLY A 57 6.16 7.46 -6.39
C GLY A 57 6.41 8.00 -4.98
N ILE A 58 5.97 9.24 -4.77
CA ILE A 58 6.12 9.92 -3.48
C ILE A 58 4.73 10.38 -3.04
N PRO A 59 4.04 9.61 -2.17
CA PRO A 59 2.75 10.02 -1.64
C PRO A 59 2.89 11.26 -0.76
N ARG A 60 1.77 11.94 -0.48
CA ARG A 60 1.80 13.10 0.41
C ARG A 60 2.24 12.69 1.80
N ARG A 61 3.35 13.27 2.27
CA ARG A 61 3.89 13.03 3.62
C ARG A 61 2.86 13.21 4.73
N SER A 62 1.94 14.18 4.59
CA SER A 62 0.87 14.39 5.57
C SER A 62 -0.09 13.20 5.67
N PHE A 63 -0.39 12.53 4.56
CA PHE A 63 -1.25 11.34 4.54
C PHE A 63 -0.52 10.11 5.11
N VAL A 64 0.73 9.90 4.69
CA VAL A 64 1.59 8.85 5.27
C VAL A 64 1.70 9.03 6.80
N ASN A 65 1.98 10.25 7.28
CA ASN A 65 2.03 10.53 8.71
C ASN A 65 0.69 10.26 9.42
N LYS A 66 -0.45 10.55 8.79
CA LYS A 66 -1.79 10.20 9.34
C LYS A 66 -1.89 8.69 9.56
N ILE A 67 -1.47 7.89 8.58
CA ILE A 67 -1.46 6.42 8.63
C ILE A 67 -0.52 5.93 9.74
N LEU A 68 0.72 6.44 9.80
CA LEU A 68 1.69 6.06 10.82
C LEU A 68 1.17 6.37 12.22
N ASN A 69 0.56 7.53 12.43
CA ASN A 69 -0.02 7.90 13.70
C ASN A 69 -1.15 6.94 14.10
N ILE A 70 -2.03 6.54 13.17
CA ILE A 70 -3.07 5.54 13.45
C ILE A 70 -2.44 4.20 13.85
N ALA A 71 -1.43 3.73 13.11
CA ALA A 71 -0.79 2.46 13.40
C ALA A 71 -0.07 2.46 14.76
N GLN A 72 0.68 3.53 15.06
CA GLN A 72 1.41 3.71 16.32
C GLN A 72 0.45 3.82 17.52
N ASN A 73 -0.60 4.64 17.41
CA ASN A 73 -1.56 4.82 18.51
C ASN A 73 -2.36 3.55 18.84
N ASN A 74 -2.43 2.60 17.90
CA ASN A 74 -3.05 1.30 18.10
C ASN A 74 -2.03 0.18 18.39
N ASN A 75 -0.76 0.53 18.68
CA ASN A 75 0.32 -0.41 19.00
C ASN A 75 0.49 -1.53 17.95
N LEU A 76 0.29 -1.21 16.67
CA LEU A 76 0.47 -2.17 15.58
C LEU A 76 1.96 -2.35 15.28
N LYS A 77 2.40 -3.60 15.11
CA LYS A 77 3.76 -3.91 14.67
C LYS A 77 3.84 -3.70 13.15
N PHE A 78 4.72 -2.80 12.70
CA PHE A 78 4.96 -2.53 11.28
C PHE A 78 6.40 -2.11 11.04
N GLN A 79 6.80 -2.13 9.78
CA GLN A 79 8.10 -1.67 9.29
C GLN A 79 7.93 -0.46 8.38
N LEU A 80 8.97 0.36 8.28
CA LEU A 80 8.99 1.49 7.36
C LEU A 80 9.87 1.15 6.16
N GLU A 81 9.30 1.29 4.98
CA GLU A 81 10.02 1.14 3.73
C GLU A 81 10.28 2.52 3.10
N VAL A 82 11.50 2.69 2.57
CA VAL A 82 11.92 3.86 1.83
C VAL A 82 12.72 3.37 0.63
N GLU A 83 12.05 3.16 -0.50
CA GLU A 83 12.68 2.65 -1.71
C GLU A 83 12.81 3.72 -2.80
N SER A 84 13.73 3.45 -3.74
CA SER A 84 14.00 4.33 -4.89
C SER A 84 13.31 3.89 -6.18
N SER A 85 12.91 2.62 -6.24
CA SER A 85 12.22 1.97 -7.35
C SER A 85 11.02 1.18 -6.83
N GLY A 86 10.25 0.58 -7.74
CA GLY A 86 8.96 -0.03 -7.43
C GLY A 86 7.81 0.84 -7.91
N GLY A 87 6.76 0.19 -8.34
CA GLY A 87 5.52 0.83 -8.71
C GLY A 87 4.36 0.02 -8.18
N SER A 88 3.22 0.68 -8.07
CA SER A 88 1.95 0.07 -7.70
C SER A 88 0.81 0.85 -8.33
N ASP A 89 -0.41 0.37 -8.12
CA ASP A 89 -1.64 1.11 -8.42
C ASP A 89 -1.68 2.53 -7.82
N GLY A 90 -0.91 2.77 -6.74
CA GLY A 90 -0.73 4.09 -6.15
C GLY A 90 -0.12 5.11 -7.12
N ASN A 91 0.80 4.69 -8.00
CA ASN A 91 1.36 5.56 -9.02
C ASN A 91 0.32 5.92 -10.09
N GLU A 92 -0.57 5.00 -10.46
CA GLU A 92 -1.64 5.28 -11.44
C GLU A 92 -2.64 6.28 -10.85
N LEU A 93 -3.03 6.11 -9.57
CA LEU A 93 -3.86 7.09 -8.87
C LEU A 93 -3.19 8.47 -8.79
N GLN A 94 -1.90 8.52 -8.46
CA GLN A 94 -1.14 9.77 -8.37
C GLN A 94 -1.09 10.54 -9.70
N ASN A 95 -0.94 9.81 -10.81
CA ASN A 95 -0.86 10.41 -12.14
C ASN A 95 -2.24 10.67 -12.78
N SER A 96 -3.32 10.27 -12.10
CA SER A 96 -4.69 10.52 -12.55
C SER A 96 -5.06 12.00 -12.44
N PRO A 97 -6.10 12.47 -13.15
CA PRO A 97 -6.59 13.85 -13.04
C PRO A 97 -7.41 14.11 -11.75
N PHE A 98 -7.38 13.19 -10.78
CA PHE A 98 -8.16 13.25 -9.53
C PHE A 98 -7.25 13.36 -8.30
N PRO A 99 -7.70 14.04 -7.22
CA PRO A 99 -6.84 14.41 -6.11
C PRO A 99 -6.66 13.28 -5.08
N TRP A 100 -6.10 12.15 -5.50
CA TRP A 100 -5.90 10.98 -4.64
C TRP A 100 -4.74 11.16 -3.65
N ASP A 101 -5.03 10.88 -2.39
CA ASP A 101 -4.04 10.40 -1.42
C ASP A 101 -3.92 8.89 -1.55
N TRP A 102 -2.69 8.40 -1.48
CA TRP A 102 -2.40 6.96 -1.52
C TRP A 102 -1.24 6.62 -0.58
N CYS A 103 -1.18 5.37 -0.16
CA CYS A 103 -0.06 4.82 0.58
C CYS A 103 -0.04 3.31 0.35
N PHE A 104 1.12 2.77 0.00
CA PHE A 104 1.33 1.34 -0.14
C PHE A 104 1.53 0.70 1.24
N ILE A 105 0.81 -0.39 1.49
CA ILE A 105 0.88 -1.14 2.74
C ILE A 105 0.78 -2.63 2.42
N GLY A 106 1.86 -3.37 2.69
CA GLY A 106 2.06 -4.73 2.20
C GLY A 106 2.93 -5.58 3.09
N ALA A 107 2.75 -6.90 3.09
CA ALA A 107 3.72 -7.79 3.72
C ALA A 107 4.98 -7.88 2.86
N PRO A 108 6.17 -8.07 3.45
CA PRO A 108 7.40 -8.28 2.67
C PRO A 108 7.58 -9.77 2.31
N GLU A 109 8.06 -10.03 1.10
CA GLU A 109 8.31 -11.36 0.56
C GLU A 109 9.73 -11.56 0.01
N ASP A 110 10.12 -12.83 -0.08
CA ASP A 110 11.27 -13.33 -0.83
C ASP A 110 10.83 -13.96 -2.16
N ASN A 111 11.76 -14.05 -3.12
CA ASN A 111 11.58 -14.67 -4.45
C ASN A 111 10.48 -14.02 -5.31
N VAL A 112 10.45 -12.70 -5.28
CA VAL A 112 9.46 -11.86 -5.96
C VAL A 112 9.38 -12.15 -7.46
N HIS A 113 8.16 -12.17 -8.00
CA HIS A 113 7.83 -12.49 -9.39
C HIS A 113 8.29 -13.90 -9.81
N SER A 114 8.31 -14.82 -8.86
CA SER A 114 8.64 -16.22 -9.12
C SER A 114 7.54 -17.15 -8.64
N PRO A 115 7.48 -18.40 -9.14
CA PRO A 115 6.54 -19.40 -8.61
C PRO A 115 6.76 -19.81 -7.15
N ASN A 116 7.80 -19.29 -6.49
CA ASN A 116 8.21 -19.64 -5.13
C ASN A 116 8.23 -18.41 -4.20
N GLU A 117 7.42 -17.40 -4.51
CA GLU A 117 7.14 -16.27 -3.61
C GLU A 117 6.86 -16.77 -2.19
N LYS A 118 7.46 -16.09 -1.22
CA LYS A 118 7.46 -16.54 0.17
C LYS A 118 7.28 -15.37 1.12
N VAL A 119 6.23 -15.47 1.92
CA VAL A 119 5.90 -14.49 2.96
C VAL A 119 5.88 -15.14 4.35
N ASN A 120 6.17 -14.37 5.39
CA ASN A 120 6.00 -14.82 6.76
C ASN A 120 4.53 -14.66 7.20
N ILE A 121 3.97 -15.70 7.82
CA ILE A 121 2.57 -15.68 8.27
C ILE A 121 2.27 -14.54 9.27
N LYS A 122 3.25 -14.16 10.10
CA LYS A 122 3.10 -13.05 11.06
C LYS A 122 2.98 -11.69 10.37
N ASP A 123 3.57 -11.54 9.19
CA ASP A 123 3.48 -10.29 8.42
C ASP A 123 2.10 -10.17 7.76
N ILE A 124 1.49 -11.28 7.33
CA ILE A 124 0.11 -11.32 6.85
C ILE A 124 -0.90 -11.01 7.98
N GLU A 125 -0.68 -11.56 9.17
CA GLU A 125 -1.48 -11.22 10.36
C GLU A 125 -1.38 -9.74 10.71
N SER A 126 -0.15 -9.19 10.71
CA SER A 126 0.09 -7.76 10.91
C SER A 126 -0.62 -6.92 9.84
N MET A 127 -0.50 -7.28 8.56
CA MET A 127 -1.14 -6.58 7.44
C MET A 127 -2.66 -6.55 7.62
N THR A 128 -3.27 -7.68 7.93
CA THR A 128 -4.71 -7.78 8.17
C THR A 128 -5.16 -6.86 9.33
N ASN A 129 -4.38 -6.80 10.41
CA ASN A 129 -4.69 -5.95 11.56
C ASN A 129 -4.54 -4.45 11.24
N ILE A 130 -3.51 -4.08 10.48
CA ILE A 130 -3.31 -2.70 10.00
C ILE A 130 -4.48 -2.26 9.13
N TYR A 131 -4.88 -3.06 8.13
CA TYR A 131 -6.00 -2.72 7.26
C TYR A 131 -7.31 -2.56 8.04
N LYS A 132 -7.60 -3.45 9.01
CA LYS A 132 -8.78 -3.31 9.88
C LYS A 132 -8.81 -1.98 10.61
N GLN A 133 -7.68 -1.56 11.20
CA GLN A 133 -7.61 -0.30 11.93
C GLN A 133 -7.67 0.92 11.01
N LEU A 134 -6.96 0.90 9.88
CA LEU A 134 -6.94 2.04 8.96
C LEU A 134 -8.31 2.24 8.29
N MET A 135 -8.99 1.16 7.89
CA MET A 135 -10.32 1.26 7.27
C MET A 135 -11.41 1.76 8.23
N ASP A 136 -11.23 1.61 9.55
CA ASP A 136 -12.15 2.16 10.57
C ASP A 136 -11.84 3.63 10.90
N LYS A 137 -10.57 4.04 10.84
CA LYS A 137 -10.10 5.35 11.35
C LYS A 137 -9.84 6.41 10.28
N LEU A 138 -9.71 6.04 9.00
CA LEU A 138 -9.42 6.98 7.91
C LEU A 138 -10.67 7.70 7.41
#